data_AF-A0A0V0JAI1-F1
#
_entry.id   AF-A0A0V0JAI1-F1
#
_cell.length_a   1.000
_cell.length_b   1.000
_cell.length_c   1.000
_cell.angle_alpha   90.00
_cell.angle_beta   90.00
_cell.angle_gamma   90.00
#
_symmetry.space_group_name_H-M   'P 1'
#
loop_
_entity.id
_entity.type
_entity.pdbx_description
1 polymer ?
#
loop_
_entity_poly.entity_id
_entity_poly.type
_entity_poly.pdbx_seq_one_letter_code
_entity_poly.pdbx_strand_id
1 'polypeptide(L)'
;MAEPLAVSTPAIRPENLIVGDEIPIADQVNVDGFPLARLSEASAREAAAAIDVVGLPLVTKAYSKSWRYREEALNDLERRVCGPTLAPPAALASVAAEPDPPAELRSTTFLLKRALNDQVLTVYRHALNLINPTIVVFGEKHGLTKQDIIASLDRLVPLLIQKTGDTSARIRDVTKAFLIEMAQWPILRHGGNFWHDILRPFPQTFLERLALSRVEIATELYALLGSSRPKSPSTQHPHAGGTPAGGLTDEGIITFAAHALEHRSNEVRDLAEALMVALYRSEDRNLVRRLLPPNDQEAQRQPLYRRLFSKFDRLDGHQPSAAAKPVTAASNQAAPKTIPQAPSRPARKTVPVATTSNVKPRKPTFARKSVPSKSPPQRPTEDPPFVADTADIDMLLSLDKTCIFCGEQDDSFTEEALDLHYWKNCPMLRRCPNCKQVVEISSLTEHLLVECEVAKASGGYMRCPTCSEAISKSTYSIHVEAASCRSSSNPALRCPLCHTDLPALADSSSPGSFEEAWKLHLMGTGTPSSACPQNTRALQKASTAAHPDPKTADNSALAGAEIRHSKRTDSLIPGKKMLLNRANAS
;
A
#
# COMPACT_ATOMS: atom_id res chain seq x y z
N MET A 1 75.26 8.01 -46.82
CA MET A 1 74.31 8.68 -45.90
C MET A 1 73.29 9.41 -46.74
N ALA A 2 72.00 9.13 -46.54
CA ALA A 2 70.86 9.89 -47.04
C ALA A 2 69.60 9.39 -46.30
N GLU A 3 68.67 10.27 -45.99
CA GLU A 3 67.38 9.94 -45.36
C GLU A 3 66.33 9.54 -46.42
N PRO A 4 65.35 8.67 -46.09
CA PRO A 4 64.13 8.52 -46.87
C PRO A 4 63.10 9.59 -46.49
N LEU A 5 62.41 10.15 -47.50
CA LEU A 5 61.43 11.22 -47.35
C LEU A 5 60.06 10.71 -46.86
N ALA A 6 59.28 11.61 -46.25
CA ALA A 6 57.87 11.38 -45.93
C ALA A 6 56.97 11.41 -47.17
N VAL A 7 55.85 10.67 -47.14
CA VAL A 7 54.81 10.67 -48.18
C VAL A 7 53.43 10.83 -47.53
N SER A 8 52.57 11.62 -48.20
CA SER A 8 51.34 12.20 -47.66
C SER A 8 50.15 11.25 -47.53
N THR A 9 49.24 11.57 -46.62
CA THR A 9 47.81 11.23 -46.71
C THR A 9 47.09 12.13 -47.72
N PRO A 10 46.00 11.63 -48.32
CA PRO A 10 44.79 12.43 -48.48
C PRO A 10 43.57 11.75 -47.82
N ALA A 11 42.48 12.49 -47.63
CA ALA A 11 41.32 12.08 -46.82
C ALA A 11 40.09 11.65 -47.65
N ILE A 12 39.23 10.85 -47.04
CA ILE A 12 37.83 10.60 -47.48
C ILE A 12 36.91 10.78 -46.26
N ARG A 13 35.71 11.32 -46.50
CA ARG A 13 34.66 11.66 -45.51
C ARG A 13 33.31 11.74 -46.26
N PRO A 14 32.16 11.62 -45.58
CA PRO A 14 31.66 10.40 -44.96
C PRO A 14 30.23 10.04 -45.43
N GLU A 15 29.80 8.78 -45.32
CA GLU A 15 28.36 8.47 -45.40
C GLU A 15 27.99 7.16 -44.67
N ASN A 16 26.71 7.03 -44.32
CA ASN A 16 26.06 5.87 -43.68
C ASN A 16 26.58 5.43 -42.29
N LEU A 17 26.14 6.15 -41.24
CA LEU A 17 25.93 5.51 -39.94
C LEU A 17 24.66 4.65 -40.00
N ILE A 18 24.81 3.33 -39.87
CA ILE A 18 23.73 2.44 -39.42
C ILE A 18 23.99 2.15 -37.93
N VAL A 19 22.93 2.21 -37.12
CA VAL A 19 23.00 1.97 -35.68
C VAL A 19 22.70 0.52 -35.36
N GLY A 20 23.61 -0.11 -34.61
CA GLY A 20 23.36 -1.38 -33.92
C GLY A 20 24.04 -2.58 -34.56
N ASP A 21 25.00 -3.15 -33.83
CA ASP A 21 25.32 -4.57 -33.85
C ASP A 21 25.84 -4.95 -32.45
N GLU A 22 25.04 -5.67 -31.66
CA GLU A 22 25.50 -6.28 -30.42
C GLU A 22 26.20 -7.61 -30.78
N ILE A 23 27.53 -7.62 -30.79
CA ILE A 23 28.31 -8.85 -31.04
C ILE A 23 28.20 -9.77 -29.82
N PRO A 24 27.58 -10.95 -29.93
CA PRO A 24 27.53 -11.90 -28.82
C PRO A 24 28.90 -12.57 -28.62
N ILE A 25 29.42 -12.49 -27.40
CA ILE A 25 30.52 -13.35 -26.96
C ILE A 25 29.88 -14.59 -26.31
N ALA A 26 30.41 -15.76 -26.64
CA ALA A 26 29.86 -17.06 -26.23
C ALA A 26 29.97 -17.33 -24.71
N ASP A 27 29.46 -18.49 -24.31
CA ASP A 27 29.60 -19.11 -22.99
C ASP A 27 28.75 -18.53 -21.83
N GLN A 28 27.57 -17.97 -22.13
CA GLN A 28 26.46 -17.77 -21.17
C GLN A 28 25.10 -18.10 -21.83
N VAL A 29 24.66 -19.37 -21.74
CA VAL A 29 23.40 -19.85 -22.35
C VAL A 29 22.26 -19.89 -21.32
N ASN A 30 21.09 -19.34 -21.66
CA ASN A 30 19.88 -19.41 -20.84
C ASN A 30 19.18 -20.78 -20.90
N VAL A 31 18.26 -21.04 -19.96
CA VAL A 31 17.31 -22.17 -19.97
C VAL A 31 16.50 -22.24 -21.27
N ASP A 32 16.11 -21.08 -21.83
CA ASP A 32 15.42 -20.98 -23.14
C ASP A 32 16.39 -20.81 -24.34
N GLY A 33 17.69 -21.05 -24.17
CA GLY A 33 18.70 -21.02 -25.24
C GLY A 33 19.20 -19.63 -25.70
N PHE A 34 18.54 -18.53 -25.31
CA PHE A 34 18.98 -17.17 -25.64
C PHE A 34 20.20 -16.72 -24.80
N PRO A 35 21.07 -15.82 -25.30
CA PRO A 35 22.15 -15.25 -24.50
C PRO A 35 21.63 -14.36 -23.36
N LEU A 36 22.25 -14.44 -22.18
CA LEU A 36 22.01 -13.46 -21.11
C LEU A 36 22.67 -12.11 -21.48
N ALA A 37 21.89 -11.03 -21.41
CA ALA A 37 22.39 -9.68 -21.68
C ALA A 37 23.51 -9.30 -20.70
N ARG A 38 24.65 -8.84 -21.23
CA ARG A 38 25.85 -8.49 -20.45
C ARG A 38 25.56 -7.39 -19.42
N LEU A 39 26.11 -7.55 -18.20
CA LEU A 39 26.13 -6.50 -17.17
C LEU A 39 26.72 -5.19 -17.70
N SER A 40 26.11 -4.05 -17.38
CA SER A 40 26.74 -2.75 -17.65
C SER A 40 28.05 -2.64 -16.86
N GLU A 41 29.04 -1.90 -17.38
CA GLU A 41 30.33 -1.75 -16.69
C GLU A 41 30.18 -1.15 -15.27
N ALA A 42 29.25 -0.20 -15.11
CA ALA A 42 28.91 0.37 -13.80
C ALA A 42 28.35 -0.71 -12.85
N SER A 43 27.44 -1.56 -13.34
CA SER A 43 26.86 -2.67 -12.56
C SER A 43 27.91 -3.75 -12.22
N ALA A 44 28.82 -4.05 -13.14
CA ALA A 44 29.89 -5.01 -12.90
C ALA A 44 30.90 -4.50 -11.86
N ARG A 45 31.23 -3.20 -11.88
CA ARG A 45 32.05 -2.55 -10.84
C ARG A 45 31.34 -2.47 -9.48
N GLU A 46 30.03 -2.16 -9.47
CA GLU A 46 29.21 -2.15 -8.24
C GLU A 46 29.13 -3.54 -7.59
N ALA A 47 28.90 -4.58 -8.38
CA ALA A 47 28.68 -5.94 -7.91
C ALA A 47 29.96 -6.79 -7.86
N ALA A 48 31.16 -6.24 -8.09
CA ALA A 48 32.41 -6.99 -8.26
C ALA A 48 32.65 -8.03 -7.15
N ALA A 49 32.59 -7.59 -5.88
CA ALA A 49 32.79 -8.49 -4.73
C ALA A 49 31.72 -9.60 -4.62
N ALA A 50 30.52 -9.41 -5.18
CA ALA A 50 29.52 -10.46 -5.27
C ALA A 50 29.79 -11.39 -6.47
N ILE A 51 30.27 -10.87 -7.60
CA ILE A 51 30.68 -11.65 -8.78
C ILE A 51 31.81 -12.63 -8.41
N ASP A 52 32.79 -12.18 -7.61
CA ASP A 52 33.91 -13.00 -7.16
C ASP A 52 33.48 -14.17 -6.25
N VAL A 53 32.37 -13.99 -5.51
CA VAL A 53 31.86 -14.95 -4.52
C VAL A 53 30.80 -15.87 -5.12
N VAL A 54 29.68 -15.32 -5.59
CA VAL A 54 28.53 -16.12 -6.08
C VAL A 54 28.58 -16.41 -7.58
N GLY A 55 29.46 -15.74 -8.32
CA GLY A 55 29.68 -15.94 -9.74
C GLY A 55 28.92 -14.98 -10.66
N LEU A 56 29.57 -14.63 -11.78
CA LEU A 56 29.03 -13.78 -12.84
C LEU A 56 27.63 -14.19 -13.35
N PRO A 57 27.28 -15.48 -13.53
CA PRO A 57 25.97 -15.86 -14.07
C PRO A 57 24.81 -15.43 -13.17
N LEU A 58 24.93 -15.68 -11.86
CA LEU A 58 23.88 -15.37 -10.87
C LEU A 58 23.68 -13.85 -10.76
N VAL A 59 24.77 -13.08 -10.68
CA VAL A 59 24.72 -11.61 -10.66
C VAL A 59 24.11 -11.06 -11.96
N THR A 60 24.43 -11.66 -13.12
CA THR A 60 23.85 -11.26 -14.41
C THR A 60 22.33 -11.50 -14.45
N LYS A 61 21.86 -12.66 -13.97
CA LYS A 61 20.43 -12.94 -13.79
C LYS A 61 19.76 -11.90 -12.86
N ALA A 62 20.36 -11.62 -11.69
CA ALA A 62 19.85 -10.66 -10.68
C ALA A 62 19.81 -9.19 -11.15
N TYR A 63 20.60 -8.82 -12.16
CA TYR A 63 20.56 -7.49 -12.79
C TYR A 63 19.67 -7.41 -14.03
N SER A 64 19.12 -8.54 -14.50
CA SER A 64 18.39 -8.60 -15.76
C SER A 64 17.08 -7.79 -15.76
N LYS A 65 16.71 -7.26 -16.93
CA LYS A 65 15.45 -6.52 -17.15
C LYS A 65 14.21 -7.42 -16.99
N SER A 66 14.32 -8.70 -17.37
CA SER A 66 13.26 -9.68 -17.15
C SER A 66 13.16 -10.07 -15.68
N TRP A 67 11.97 -9.94 -15.09
CA TRP A 67 11.74 -10.28 -13.68
C TRP A 67 11.91 -11.77 -13.41
N ARG A 68 11.63 -12.64 -14.40
CA ARG A 68 11.79 -14.10 -14.28
C ARG A 68 13.24 -14.48 -13.96
N TYR A 69 14.22 -13.89 -14.62
CA TYR A 69 15.63 -14.18 -14.32
C TYR A 69 16.06 -13.61 -12.96
N ARG A 70 15.43 -12.53 -12.47
CA ARG A 70 15.70 -12.02 -11.11
C ARG A 70 15.13 -12.94 -10.04
N GLU A 71 13.95 -13.51 -10.28
CA GLU A 71 13.34 -14.55 -9.45
C GLU A 71 14.15 -15.86 -9.49
N GLU A 72 14.63 -16.25 -10.67
CA GLU A 72 15.54 -17.40 -10.86
C GLU A 72 16.88 -17.19 -10.14
N ALA A 73 17.43 -15.98 -10.14
CA ALA A 73 18.66 -15.64 -9.41
C ALA A 73 18.51 -15.77 -7.90
N LEU A 74 17.32 -15.47 -7.36
CA LEU A 74 16.99 -15.70 -5.95
C LEU A 74 16.88 -17.20 -5.64
N ASN A 75 16.29 -17.99 -6.54
CA ASN A 75 16.27 -19.45 -6.44
C ASN A 75 17.69 -20.08 -6.54
N ASP A 76 18.57 -19.56 -7.38
CA ASP A 76 19.98 -19.97 -7.48
C ASP A 76 20.75 -19.61 -6.19
N LEU A 77 20.49 -18.42 -5.62
CA LEU A 77 21.09 -17.97 -4.37
C LEU A 77 20.63 -18.82 -3.18
N GLU A 78 19.33 -19.14 -3.09
CA GLU A 78 18.78 -20.05 -2.09
C GLU A 78 19.43 -21.44 -2.18
N ARG A 79 19.52 -22.02 -3.38
CA ARG A 79 20.20 -23.31 -3.60
C ARG A 79 21.68 -23.27 -3.19
N ARG A 80 22.40 -22.18 -3.44
CA ARG A 80 23.81 -22.01 -3.08
C ARG A 80 24.02 -21.87 -1.57
N VAL A 81 23.20 -21.04 -0.90
CA VAL A 81 23.37 -20.67 0.52
C VAL A 81 22.75 -21.69 1.46
N CYS A 82 21.56 -22.22 1.13
CA CYS A 82 20.85 -23.22 1.95
C CYS A 82 21.21 -24.67 1.58
N GLY A 83 22.03 -24.91 0.55
CA GLY A 83 22.54 -26.22 0.16
C GLY A 83 23.33 -26.93 1.29
N PRO A 84 23.56 -28.26 1.19
CA PRO A 84 24.19 -29.03 2.26
C PRO A 84 25.60 -28.51 2.58
N THR A 85 26.46 -28.42 1.57
CA THR A 85 27.81 -27.86 1.62
C THR A 85 27.84 -26.49 0.96
N LEU A 86 28.46 -25.50 1.60
CA LEU A 86 28.71 -24.20 0.97
C LEU A 86 29.78 -24.36 -0.14
N ALA A 87 29.47 -23.87 -1.34
CA ALA A 87 30.41 -23.86 -2.46
C ALA A 87 31.53 -22.82 -2.23
N PRO A 88 32.74 -23.04 -2.81
CA PRO A 88 33.81 -22.04 -2.74
C PRO A 88 33.44 -20.72 -3.44
N PRO A 89 34.18 -19.64 -3.20
CA PRO A 89 34.07 -18.41 -3.99
C PRO A 89 34.30 -18.70 -5.48
N ALA A 90 33.42 -18.20 -6.34
CA ALA A 90 33.42 -18.49 -7.78
C ALA A 90 34.77 -18.14 -8.46
N ALA A 91 35.42 -17.06 -8.05
CA ALA A 91 36.74 -16.66 -8.55
C ALA A 91 37.88 -17.63 -8.19
N LEU A 92 37.69 -18.49 -7.18
CA LEU A 92 38.69 -19.44 -6.68
C LEU A 92 38.29 -20.91 -6.90
N ALA A 93 37.18 -21.17 -7.61
CA ALA A 93 36.64 -22.51 -7.82
C ALA A 93 37.59 -23.47 -8.56
N SER A 94 38.55 -22.93 -9.33
CA SER A 94 39.60 -23.70 -10.02
C SER A 94 40.78 -24.11 -9.13
N VAL A 95 40.87 -23.59 -7.90
CA VAL A 95 42.04 -23.73 -7.00
C VAL A 95 41.73 -24.62 -5.80
N ALA A 96 40.54 -25.23 -5.73
CA ALA A 96 40.05 -26.01 -4.59
C ALA A 96 40.14 -25.25 -3.25
N ALA A 97 39.83 -23.95 -3.28
CA ALA A 97 39.85 -23.10 -2.09
C ALA A 97 38.74 -23.47 -1.08
N GLU A 98 39.00 -23.20 0.20
CA GLU A 98 38.00 -23.29 1.27
C GLU A 98 36.84 -22.30 1.06
N PRO A 99 35.63 -22.60 1.55
CA PRO A 99 34.51 -21.67 1.50
C PRO A 99 34.70 -20.48 2.46
N ASP A 100 34.19 -19.31 2.08
CA ASP A 100 34.19 -18.08 2.90
C ASP A 100 32.74 -17.68 3.27
N PRO A 101 32.16 -18.22 4.36
CA PRO A 101 30.81 -17.85 4.79
C PRO A 101 30.63 -16.35 5.09
N PRO A 102 31.61 -15.63 5.68
CA PRO A 102 31.51 -14.17 5.80
C PRO A 102 31.36 -13.44 4.45
N ALA A 103 32.06 -13.84 3.40
CA ALA A 103 31.93 -13.24 2.06
C ALA A 103 30.62 -13.63 1.37
N GLU A 104 30.18 -14.88 1.55
CA GLU A 104 28.87 -15.35 1.09
C GLU A 104 27.74 -14.53 1.74
N LEU A 105 27.78 -14.30 3.06
CA LEU A 105 26.80 -13.50 3.79
C LEU A 105 26.74 -12.05 3.28
N ARG A 106 27.91 -11.42 3.08
CA ARG A 106 28.00 -10.05 2.54
C ARG A 106 27.42 -9.95 1.12
N SER A 107 27.72 -10.93 0.27
CA SER A 107 27.28 -10.98 -1.13
C SER A 107 25.77 -11.26 -1.24
N THR A 108 25.28 -12.21 -0.44
CA THR A 108 23.85 -12.51 -0.27
C THR A 108 23.08 -11.27 0.18
N THR A 109 23.57 -10.56 1.20
CA THR A 109 22.95 -9.34 1.72
C THR A 109 22.91 -8.22 0.67
N PHE A 110 23.95 -8.09 -0.17
CA PHE A 110 23.97 -7.14 -1.28
C PHE A 110 22.90 -7.47 -2.34
N LEU A 111 22.78 -8.73 -2.74
CA LEU A 111 21.80 -9.19 -3.73
C LEU A 111 20.36 -9.10 -3.20
N LEU A 112 20.12 -9.45 -1.93
CA LEU A 112 18.82 -9.24 -1.28
C LEU A 112 18.47 -7.75 -1.20
N LYS A 113 19.41 -6.88 -0.82
CA LYS A 113 19.17 -5.43 -0.82
C LYS A 113 18.76 -4.90 -2.21
N ARG A 114 19.31 -5.47 -3.28
CA ARG A 114 18.88 -5.17 -4.66
C ARG A 114 17.46 -5.68 -4.94
N ALA A 115 17.16 -6.93 -4.63
CA ALA A 115 15.84 -7.53 -4.90
C ALA A 115 14.70 -6.91 -4.05
N LEU A 116 15.01 -6.43 -2.84
CA LEU A 116 14.08 -5.67 -2.00
C LEU A 116 13.79 -4.24 -2.52
N ASN A 117 14.49 -3.79 -3.57
CA ASN A 117 14.16 -2.56 -4.31
C ASN A 117 13.37 -2.84 -5.61
N ASP A 118 13.04 -4.10 -5.91
CA ASP A 118 12.24 -4.43 -7.08
C ASP A 118 10.84 -3.78 -7.02
N GLN A 119 10.26 -3.57 -8.20
CA GLN A 119 8.91 -3.07 -8.41
C GLN A 119 7.92 -4.24 -8.63
N VAL A 120 8.41 -5.43 -8.96
CA VAL A 120 7.62 -6.65 -9.14
C VAL A 120 7.41 -7.36 -7.81
N LEU A 121 6.15 -7.46 -7.39
CA LEU A 121 5.76 -7.98 -6.08
C LEU A 121 6.20 -9.43 -5.82
N THR A 122 6.28 -10.30 -6.84
CA THR A 122 6.73 -11.69 -6.67
C THR A 122 8.21 -11.76 -6.29
N VAL A 123 9.07 -11.05 -7.04
CA VAL A 123 10.51 -10.92 -6.75
C VAL A 123 10.73 -10.29 -5.36
N TYR A 124 9.96 -9.24 -5.02
CA TYR A 124 10.01 -8.61 -3.70
C TYR A 124 9.63 -9.57 -2.57
N ARG A 125 8.51 -10.31 -2.69
CA ARG A 125 8.06 -11.29 -1.70
C ARG A 125 9.04 -12.46 -1.56
N HIS A 126 9.57 -12.97 -2.67
CA HIS A 126 10.60 -14.03 -2.64
C HIS A 126 11.87 -13.54 -1.92
N ALA A 127 12.31 -12.31 -2.19
CA ALA A 127 13.47 -11.71 -1.51
C ALA A 127 13.25 -11.53 0.00
N LEU A 128 12.05 -11.17 0.46
CA LEU A 128 11.71 -11.14 1.89
C LEU A 128 11.84 -12.53 2.52
N ASN A 129 11.17 -13.54 1.93
CA ASN A 129 11.15 -14.90 2.44
C ASN A 129 12.56 -15.51 2.58
N LEU A 130 13.52 -15.09 1.74
CA LEU A 130 14.91 -15.55 1.79
C LEU A 130 15.77 -14.91 2.88
N ILE A 131 15.36 -13.80 3.51
CA ILE A 131 16.19 -13.14 4.54
C ILE A 131 16.49 -14.09 5.70
N ASN A 132 15.49 -14.76 6.26
CA ASN A 132 15.71 -15.65 7.41
C ASN A 132 16.56 -16.90 7.06
N PRO A 133 16.26 -17.67 5.99
CA PRO A 133 17.10 -18.80 5.56
C PRO A 133 18.55 -18.42 5.22
N THR A 134 18.76 -17.32 4.49
CA THR A 134 20.07 -16.99 3.89
C THR A 134 20.95 -16.04 4.69
N ILE A 135 20.41 -15.35 5.70
CA ILE A 135 21.18 -14.49 6.63
C ILE A 135 21.24 -15.11 8.04
N VAL A 136 20.10 -15.45 8.63
CA VAL A 136 20.04 -15.92 10.03
C VAL A 136 20.40 -17.39 10.14
N VAL A 137 19.64 -18.28 9.49
CA VAL A 137 19.85 -19.73 9.55
C VAL A 137 21.20 -20.12 8.94
N PHE A 138 21.60 -19.48 7.84
CA PHE A 138 22.94 -19.63 7.27
C PHE A 138 24.04 -19.20 8.24
N GLY A 139 23.89 -18.04 8.90
CA GLY A 139 24.87 -17.55 9.86
C GLY A 139 25.03 -18.46 11.07
N GLU A 140 23.93 -19.00 11.61
CA GLU A 140 23.95 -19.99 12.68
C GLU A 140 24.58 -21.32 12.23
N LYS A 141 24.20 -21.83 11.04
CA LYS A 141 24.75 -23.06 10.44
C LYS A 141 26.27 -22.99 10.24
N HIS A 142 26.79 -21.84 9.81
CA HIS A 142 28.21 -21.64 9.52
C HIS A 142 29.00 -20.97 10.66
N GLY A 143 28.42 -20.85 11.86
CA GLY A 143 29.12 -20.37 13.06
C GLY A 143 29.55 -18.90 13.01
N LEU A 144 28.88 -18.07 12.21
CA LEU A 144 29.16 -16.63 12.09
C LEU A 144 28.85 -15.88 13.38
N THR A 145 29.51 -14.75 13.61
CA THR A 145 29.24 -13.98 14.83
C THR A 145 27.85 -13.36 14.76
N LYS A 146 27.19 -13.23 15.92
CA LYS A 146 25.90 -12.52 15.99
C LYS A 146 26.00 -11.08 15.49
N GLN A 147 27.19 -10.45 15.57
CA GLN A 147 27.43 -9.12 15.05
C GLN A 147 27.44 -9.08 13.52
N ASP A 148 27.97 -10.10 12.83
CA ASP A 148 27.94 -10.18 11.36
C ASP A 148 26.52 -10.35 10.82
N ILE A 149 25.72 -11.19 11.48
CA ILE A 149 24.31 -11.41 11.14
C ILE A 149 23.51 -10.12 11.38
N ILE A 150 23.65 -9.48 12.54
CA ILE A 150 23.00 -8.20 12.86
C ILE A 150 23.44 -7.09 11.88
N ALA A 151 24.74 -6.96 11.59
CA ALA A 151 25.27 -5.97 10.65
C ALA A 151 24.91 -6.25 9.17
N SER A 152 24.32 -7.42 8.90
CA SER A 152 23.70 -7.76 7.61
C SER A 152 22.22 -7.37 7.61
N LEU A 153 21.48 -7.68 8.68
CA LEU A 153 20.07 -7.27 8.85
C LEU A 153 19.92 -5.74 8.92
N ASP A 154 20.80 -5.02 9.62
CA ASP A 154 20.81 -3.56 9.71
C ASP A 154 21.02 -2.87 8.34
N ARG A 155 21.49 -3.58 7.31
CA ARG A 155 21.58 -3.06 5.91
C ARG A 155 20.27 -3.18 5.14
N LEU A 156 19.34 -4.00 5.62
CA LEU A 156 18.04 -4.28 5.01
C LEU A 156 16.90 -3.57 5.76
N VAL A 157 16.94 -3.53 7.10
CA VAL A 157 15.86 -2.96 7.94
C VAL A 157 15.48 -1.52 7.56
N PRO A 158 16.40 -0.57 7.31
CA PRO A 158 16.02 0.78 6.89
C PRO A 158 15.29 0.83 5.53
N LEU A 159 15.64 -0.09 4.62
CA LEU A 159 14.95 -0.25 3.33
C LEU A 159 13.56 -0.87 3.50
N LEU A 160 13.41 -1.85 4.40
CA LEU A 160 12.10 -2.42 4.74
C LEU A 160 11.19 -1.35 5.36
N ILE A 161 11.71 -0.57 6.31
CA ILE A 161 10.96 0.56 6.89
C ILE A 161 10.60 1.59 5.81
N GLN A 162 11.50 1.92 4.87
CA GLN A 162 11.14 2.79 3.73
C GLN A 162 10.04 2.17 2.85
N LYS A 163 10.03 0.85 2.65
CA LYS A 163 9.02 0.12 1.86
C LYS A 163 7.64 0.07 2.53
N THR A 164 7.50 0.31 3.83
CA THR A 164 6.18 0.55 4.43
C THR A 164 5.58 1.91 4.04
N GLY A 165 6.34 2.81 3.42
CA GLY A 165 5.84 4.07 2.82
C GLY A 165 5.44 3.98 1.34
N ASP A 166 5.60 2.81 0.72
CA ASP A 166 5.41 2.57 -0.73
C ASP A 166 3.98 2.93 -1.19
N THR A 167 3.82 3.22 -2.49
CA THR A 167 2.50 3.53 -3.08
C THR A 167 1.63 2.28 -3.13
N SER A 168 2.20 1.10 -3.38
CA SER A 168 1.48 -0.17 -3.42
C SER A 168 1.10 -0.66 -2.02
N ALA A 169 -0.20 -0.79 -1.74
CA ALA A 169 -0.71 -1.37 -0.49
C ALA A 169 -0.19 -2.81 -0.28
N ARG A 170 -0.34 -3.66 -1.30
CA ARG A 170 0.18 -5.05 -1.32
C ARG A 170 1.69 -5.14 -0.99
N ILE A 171 2.49 -4.10 -1.27
CA ILE A 171 3.89 -4.03 -0.77
C ILE A 171 3.90 -3.66 0.72
N ARG A 172 3.32 -2.50 1.10
CA ARG A 172 3.33 -2.02 2.49
C ARG A 172 2.90 -3.08 3.48
N ASP A 173 1.78 -3.76 3.22
CA ASP A 173 1.15 -4.68 4.18
C ASP A 173 1.97 -5.97 4.34
N VAL A 174 2.56 -6.49 3.26
CA VAL A 174 3.53 -7.61 3.32
C VAL A 174 4.81 -7.18 4.05
N THR A 175 5.31 -5.96 3.84
CA THR A 175 6.49 -5.45 4.56
C THR A 175 6.22 -5.22 6.05
N LYS A 176 5.03 -4.74 6.43
CA LYS A 176 4.60 -4.60 7.84
C LYS A 176 4.58 -5.96 8.52
N ALA A 177 3.85 -6.93 7.95
CA ALA A 177 3.76 -8.28 8.49
C ALA A 177 5.15 -8.93 8.65
N PHE A 178 6.03 -8.78 7.64
CA PHE A 178 7.39 -9.30 7.71
C PHE A 178 8.24 -8.63 8.80
N LEU A 179 8.13 -7.31 8.99
CA LEU A 179 8.83 -6.62 10.10
C LEU A 179 8.32 -7.09 11.48
N ILE A 180 7.04 -7.43 11.59
CA ILE A 180 6.41 -7.94 12.82
C ILE A 180 6.80 -9.41 13.09
N GLU A 181 6.99 -10.22 12.04
CA GLU A 181 7.60 -11.55 12.15
C GLU A 181 9.07 -11.44 12.59
N MET A 182 9.85 -10.61 11.90
CA MET A 182 11.27 -10.36 12.14
C MET A 182 11.56 -9.94 13.58
N ALA A 183 10.69 -9.11 14.17
CA ALA A 183 10.79 -8.67 15.56
C ALA A 183 10.77 -9.80 16.62
N GLN A 184 10.23 -10.97 16.28
CA GLN A 184 10.09 -12.11 17.19
C GLN A 184 11.37 -12.96 17.25
N TRP A 185 12.24 -12.87 16.22
CA TRP A 185 13.46 -13.65 16.08
C TRP A 185 14.41 -13.43 17.28
N PRO A 186 14.94 -14.51 17.91
CA PRO A 186 15.72 -14.39 19.15
C PRO A 186 16.94 -13.47 19.06
N ILE A 187 17.57 -13.36 17.88
CA ILE A 187 18.78 -12.56 17.66
C ILE A 187 18.53 -11.05 17.79
N LEU A 188 17.34 -10.56 17.46
CA LEU A 188 17.02 -9.13 17.48
C LEU A 188 16.50 -8.62 18.84
N ARG A 189 16.07 -9.51 19.74
CA ARG A 189 15.41 -9.12 21.01
C ARG A 189 16.22 -8.16 21.90
N HIS A 190 17.55 -8.18 21.78
CA HIS A 190 18.47 -7.38 22.59
C HIS A 190 19.66 -6.81 21.78
N GLY A 191 19.55 -6.72 20.44
CA GLY A 191 20.65 -6.26 19.60
C GLY A 191 20.25 -5.83 18.19
N GLY A 192 21.09 -4.97 17.59
CA GLY A 192 20.85 -4.33 16.30
C GLY A 192 20.15 -2.97 16.40
N ASN A 193 20.14 -2.23 15.30
CA ASN A 193 19.47 -0.92 15.23
C ASN A 193 17.95 -1.05 15.02
N PHE A 194 17.45 -2.28 14.81
CA PHE A 194 16.05 -2.63 14.53
C PHE A 194 15.01 -1.86 15.36
N TRP A 195 15.04 -1.97 16.70
CA TRP A 195 14.07 -1.30 17.57
C TRP A 195 14.18 0.22 17.54
N HIS A 196 15.41 0.73 17.50
CA HIS A 196 15.68 2.16 17.39
C HIS A 196 15.14 2.71 16.06
N ASP A 197 15.25 1.98 14.96
CA ASP A 197 14.81 2.44 13.65
C ASP A 197 13.29 2.32 13.48
N ILE A 198 12.65 1.31 14.07
CA ILE A 198 11.18 1.23 14.16
C ILE A 198 10.63 2.37 15.01
N LEU A 199 11.23 2.68 16.17
CA LEU A 199 10.75 3.71 17.11
C LEU A 199 11.39 5.10 16.97
N ARG A 200 12.26 5.33 15.98
CA ARG A 200 12.94 6.62 15.74
C ARG A 200 11.93 7.77 15.63
N PRO A 201 11.94 8.78 16.53
CA PRO A 201 11.02 9.91 16.44
C PRO A 201 11.08 10.63 15.08
N PHE A 202 9.96 11.19 14.64
CA PHE A 202 9.83 11.85 13.33
C PHE A 202 9.16 13.22 13.47
N PRO A 203 9.46 14.19 12.58
CA PRO A 203 8.90 15.54 12.66
C PRO A 203 7.42 15.57 12.28
N GLN A 204 6.70 16.60 12.73
CA GLN A 204 5.28 16.81 12.44
C GLN A 204 4.95 16.86 10.93
N THR A 205 5.93 17.19 10.10
CA THR A 205 5.86 17.27 8.62
C THR A 205 6.21 15.96 7.89
N PHE A 206 6.48 14.86 8.60
CA PHE A 206 6.90 13.58 8.00
C PHE A 206 5.85 13.01 7.02
N LEU A 207 6.28 12.06 6.18
CA LEU A 207 5.40 11.44 5.16
C LEU A 207 4.31 10.60 5.84
N GLU A 208 3.05 10.92 5.55
CA GLU A 208 1.87 10.38 6.22
C GLU A 208 1.78 8.85 6.20
N ARG A 209 1.86 8.20 5.02
CA ARG A 209 1.85 6.73 4.92
C ARG A 209 2.95 6.07 5.76
N LEU A 210 4.15 6.65 5.76
CA LEU A 210 5.31 6.13 6.49
C LEU A 210 5.23 6.43 8.00
N ALA A 211 4.55 7.51 8.41
CA ALA A 211 4.21 7.77 9.80
C ALA A 211 3.19 6.73 10.30
N LEU A 212 2.08 6.57 9.56
CA LEU A 212 0.99 5.66 9.89
C LEU A 212 1.52 4.23 10.03
N SER A 213 2.19 3.68 9.01
CA SER A 213 2.66 2.29 9.06
C SER A 213 3.76 2.02 10.09
N ARG A 214 4.46 3.03 10.59
CA ARG A 214 5.36 2.87 11.74
C ARG A 214 4.60 2.86 13.08
N VAL A 215 3.50 3.60 13.20
CA VAL A 215 2.62 3.54 14.38
C VAL A 215 1.78 2.27 14.38
N GLU A 216 1.34 1.76 13.22
CA GLU A 216 0.74 0.43 13.06
C GLU A 216 1.68 -0.66 13.60
N ILE A 217 2.90 -0.75 13.05
CA ILE A 217 3.93 -1.71 13.51
C ILE A 217 4.21 -1.56 15.02
N ALA A 218 4.39 -0.33 15.53
CA ALA A 218 4.64 -0.13 16.96
C ALA A 218 3.47 -0.60 17.85
N THR A 219 2.23 -0.49 17.36
CA THR A 219 1.01 -0.93 18.08
C THR A 219 0.87 -2.45 18.06
N GLU A 220 1.12 -3.10 16.93
CA GLU A 220 1.09 -4.56 16.81
C GLU A 220 2.23 -5.23 17.60
N LEU A 221 3.45 -4.67 17.54
CA LEU A 221 4.57 -5.12 18.36
C LEU A 221 4.32 -4.94 19.85
N TYR A 222 3.68 -3.84 20.26
CA TYR A 222 3.24 -3.63 21.64
C TYR A 222 2.23 -4.69 22.10
N ALA A 223 1.26 -5.05 21.24
CA ALA A 223 0.27 -6.08 21.56
C ALA A 223 0.91 -7.49 21.66
N LEU A 224 1.78 -7.85 20.71
CA LEU A 224 2.39 -9.19 20.63
C LEU A 224 3.47 -9.42 21.70
N LEU A 225 4.30 -8.42 21.98
CA LEU A 225 5.44 -8.54 22.90
C LEU A 225 5.12 -7.99 24.30
N GLY A 226 3.95 -7.37 24.48
CA GLY A 226 3.51 -6.69 25.69
C GLY A 226 3.69 -7.52 26.96
N SER A 227 3.36 -8.81 26.91
CA SER A 227 3.44 -9.76 28.03
C SER A 227 4.84 -10.33 28.30
N SER A 228 5.80 -10.18 27.37
CA SER A 228 7.12 -10.83 27.44
C SER A 228 8.27 -9.89 27.82
N ARG A 229 8.00 -8.59 28.04
CA ARG A 229 9.03 -7.60 28.38
C ARG A 229 9.55 -7.81 29.82
N PRO A 230 10.87 -7.70 30.06
CA PRO A 230 11.39 -7.53 31.42
C PRO A 230 10.94 -6.15 31.92
N LYS A 231 10.01 -6.13 32.89
CA LYS A 231 9.55 -4.89 33.54
C LYS A 231 10.77 -4.12 34.07
N SER A 232 10.87 -2.84 33.72
CA SER A 232 12.01 -2.01 34.11
C SER A 232 12.25 -2.05 35.63
N PRO A 233 13.49 -2.27 36.10
CA PRO A 233 13.78 -2.38 37.53
C PRO A 233 13.43 -1.08 38.25
N SER A 234 12.59 -1.19 39.28
CA SER A 234 12.01 -0.05 39.99
C SER A 234 12.98 0.60 40.99
N THR A 235 13.94 1.38 40.49
CA THR A 235 14.91 2.15 41.30
C THR A 235 15.24 3.48 40.60
N GLN A 236 14.69 4.62 41.02
CA GLN A 236 15.16 5.43 42.17
C GLN A 236 16.65 5.87 42.16
N HIS A 237 17.41 5.70 41.07
CA HIS A 237 18.74 6.31 40.94
C HIS A 237 18.98 6.99 39.58
N PRO A 238 18.73 8.30 39.46
CA PRO A 238 19.26 9.09 38.36
C PRO A 238 20.74 9.40 38.62
N HIS A 239 21.66 8.61 38.04
CA HIS A 239 23.05 8.98 37.66
C HIS A 239 23.87 7.73 37.26
N ALA A 240 23.53 7.12 36.14
CA ALA A 240 24.42 6.21 35.43
C ALA A 240 24.22 6.37 33.92
N GLY A 241 25.27 6.76 33.19
CA GLY A 241 25.24 6.97 31.73
C GLY A 241 25.29 5.67 30.94
N GLY A 242 24.48 4.67 31.32
CA GLY A 242 24.38 3.40 30.62
C GLY A 242 23.47 3.53 29.40
N THR A 243 23.99 3.18 28.22
CA THR A 243 23.18 3.04 26.99
C THR A 243 22.02 2.07 27.26
N PRO A 244 20.76 2.41 26.91
CA PRO A 244 19.65 1.47 27.07
C PRO A 244 19.93 0.21 26.25
N ALA A 245 19.75 -0.96 26.87
CA ALA A 245 19.96 -2.24 26.20
C ALA A 245 19.03 -2.34 24.97
N GLY A 246 19.58 -2.81 23.84
CA GLY A 246 18.97 -2.69 22.51
C GLY A 246 17.75 -3.58 22.25
N GLY A 247 16.67 -3.35 22.98
CA GLY A 247 15.39 -4.04 22.86
C GLY A 247 14.20 -3.08 22.85
N LEU A 248 12.99 -3.63 22.83
CA LEU A 248 11.76 -2.87 22.92
C LEU A 248 11.52 -2.36 24.36
N THR A 249 11.66 -1.05 24.60
CA THR A 249 11.47 -0.44 25.92
C THR A 249 10.19 0.40 26.01
N ASP A 250 9.55 0.38 27.18
CA ASP A 250 8.27 1.07 27.43
C ASP A 250 8.41 2.59 27.23
N GLU A 251 9.49 3.16 27.78
CA GLU A 251 9.89 4.56 27.57
C GLU A 251 10.12 4.89 26.10
N GLY A 252 10.68 3.96 25.31
CA GLY A 252 10.86 4.12 23.87
C GLY A 252 9.54 4.20 23.11
N ILE A 253 8.60 3.28 23.38
CA ILE A 253 7.27 3.29 22.74
C ILE A 253 6.48 4.54 23.15
N ILE A 254 6.47 4.88 24.44
CA ILE A 254 5.78 6.08 24.96
C ILE A 254 6.35 7.35 24.32
N THR A 255 7.68 7.47 24.25
CA THR A 255 8.33 8.64 23.62
C THR A 255 8.01 8.73 22.13
N PHE A 256 8.05 7.61 21.40
CA PHE A 256 7.68 7.55 19.98
C PHE A 256 6.21 7.95 19.76
N ALA A 257 5.29 7.38 20.54
CA ALA A 257 3.87 7.65 20.43
C ALA A 257 3.52 9.10 20.82
N ALA A 258 4.20 9.69 21.81
CA ALA A 258 4.07 11.10 22.16
C ALA A 258 4.45 12.03 20.99
N HIS A 259 5.52 11.73 20.24
CA HIS A 259 5.86 12.48 19.03
C HIS A 259 4.82 12.28 17.90
N ALA A 260 4.27 11.08 17.77
CA ALA A 260 3.25 10.79 16.76
C ALA A 260 1.91 11.54 17.01
N LEU A 261 1.58 11.88 18.26
CA LEU A 261 0.44 12.75 18.60
C LEU A 261 0.57 14.18 18.02
N GLU A 262 1.77 14.64 17.69
CA GLU A 262 1.99 15.97 17.10
C GLU A 262 1.95 15.99 15.57
N HIS A 263 1.80 14.83 14.92
CA HIS A 263 1.83 14.75 13.45
C HIS A 263 0.68 15.53 12.78
N ARG A 264 0.90 16.07 11.59
CA ARG A 264 -0.10 16.85 10.86
C ARG A 264 -1.35 16.07 10.43
N SER A 265 -1.26 14.75 10.28
CA SER A 265 -2.37 13.89 9.89
C SER A 265 -3.35 13.67 11.04
N ASN A 266 -4.63 13.45 10.74
CA ASN A 266 -5.59 13.01 11.74
C ASN A 266 -5.44 11.51 12.03
N GLU A 267 -5.26 10.68 10.98
CA GLU A 267 -5.18 9.22 11.10
C GLU A 267 -3.99 8.78 11.99
N VAL A 268 -2.81 9.36 11.74
CA VAL A 268 -1.60 9.10 12.54
C VAL A 268 -1.82 9.48 14.00
N ARG A 269 -2.52 10.58 14.27
CA ARG A 269 -2.79 11.07 15.64
C ARG A 269 -3.87 10.29 16.36
N ASP A 270 -4.92 9.87 15.67
CA ASP A 270 -5.98 9.04 16.26
C ASP A 270 -5.47 7.63 16.57
N LEU A 271 -4.59 7.06 15.73
CA LEU A 271 -3.90 5.80 16.02
C LEU A 271 -2.87 5.95 17.15
N ALA A 272 -2.07 7.03 17.16
CA ALA A 272 -1.16 7.32 18.28
C ALA A 272 -1.91 7.57 19.60
N GLU A 273 -3.10 8.18 19.57
CA GLU A 273 -3.96 8.31 20.75
C GLU A 273 -4.50 6.94 21.23
N ALA A 274 -4.83 6.03 20.31
CA ALA A 274 -5.21 4.66 20.67
C ALA A 274 -4.04 3.91 21.36
N LEU A 275 -2.83 3.99 20.79
CA LEU A 275 -1.62 3.41 21.38
C LEU A 275 -1.30 4.03 22.76
N MET A 276 -1.36 5.36 22.90
CA MET A 276 -1.14 6.03 24.18
C MET A 276 -2.18 5.67 25.25
N VAL A 277 -3.43 5.43 24.86
CA VAL A 277 -4.50 4.98 25.77
C VAL A 277 -4.32 3.50 26.16
N ALA A 278 -3.74 2.66 25.29
CA ALA A 278 -3.35 1.31 25.63
C ALA A 278 -2.17 1.30 26.62
N LEU A 279 -1.11 2.06 26.34
CA LEU A 279 0.05 2.24 27.23
C LEU A 279 -0.37 2.74 28.62
N TYR A 280 -1.26 3.74 28.71
CA TYR A 280 -1.76 4.24 30.00
C TYR A 280 -2.61 3.22 30.79
N ARG A 281 -3.15 2.19 30.13
CA ARG A 281 -3.91 1.13 30.79
C ARG A 281 -3.01 0.06 31.40
N SER A 282 -1.93 -0.31 30.71
CA SER A 282 -1.10 -1.48 31.07
C SER A 282 0.19 -1.13 31.80
N GLU A 283 0.80 0.02 31.50
CA GLU A 283 2.13 0.42 31.98
C GLU A 283 2.07 1.38 33.19
N ASP A 284 3.22 1.86 33.65
CA ASP A 284 3.28 2.90 34.68
C ASP A 284 2.70 4.23 34.17
N ARG A 285 1.54 4.59 34.73
CA ARG A 285 0.84 5.86 34.52
C ARG A 285 1.72 7.08 34.82
N ASN A 286 2.67 6.96 35.76
CA ASN A 286 3.59 8.05 36.11
C ASN A 286 4.67 8.26 35.05
N LEU A 287 5.15 7.19 34.40
CA LEU A 287 6.06 7.28 33.24
C LEU A 287 5.35 7.96 32.05
N VAL A 288 4.12 7.53 31.73
CA VAL A 288 3.31 8.16 30.67
C VAL A 288 3.06 9.65 30.95
N ARG A 289 2.65 10.01 32.19
CA ARG A 289 2.43 11.42 32.58
C ARG A 289 3.72 12.25 32.68
N ARG A 290 4.91 11.64 32.65
CA ARG A 290 6.22 12.33 32.63
C ARG A 290 6.74 12.59 31.21
N LEU A 291 6.49 11.67 30.28
CA LEU A 291 7.00 11.73 28.90
C LEU A 291 6.08 12.52 27.95
N LEU A 292 4.83 12.76 28.34
CA LEU A 292 3.95 13.72 27.69
C LEU A 292 4.21 15.15 28.18
N PRO A 293 3.85 16.18 27.40
CA PRO A 293 3.81 17.57 27.89
C PRO A 293 2.97 17.69 29.17
N PRO A 294 3.36 18.56 30.13
CA PRO A 294 2.56 18.79 31.34
C PRO A 294 1.14 19.26 31.00
N ASN A 295 0.17 18.91 31.83
CA ASN A 295 -1.26 19.23 31.66
C ASN A 295 -1.57 20.70 32.02
N ASP A 296 -0.75 21.61 31.50
CA ASP A 296 -0.84 23.05 31.70
C ASP A 296 -1.90 23.68 30.77
N GLN A 297 -2.18 24.97 30.99
CA GLN A 297 -3.16 25.70 30.18
C GLN A 297 -2.82 25.69 28.67
N GLU A 298 -1.54 25.64 28.31
CA GLU A 298 -1.11 25.60 26.90
C GLU A 298 -1.44 24.24 26.25
N ALA A 299 -1.17 23.12 26.93
CA ALA A 299 -1.58 21.80 26.47
C ALA A 299 -3.11 21.70 26.37
N GLN A 300 -3.86 22.26 27.32
CA GLN A 300 -5.33 22.25 27.31
C GLN A 300 -5.98 23.16 26.25
N ARG A 301 -5.23 24.06 25.59
CA ARG A 301 -5.71 24.78 24.39
C ARG A 301 -5.78 23.86 23.17
N GLN A 302 -4.92 22.83 23.09
CA GLN A 302 -4.96 21.87 21.99
C GLN A 302 -6.09 20.85 22.20
N PRO A 303 -7.04 20.70 21.25
CA PRO A 303 -8.16 19.76 21.41
C PRO A 303 -7.74 18.30 21.62
N LEU A 304 -6.62 17.87 21.04
CA LEU A 304 -6.06 16.52 21.18
C LEU A 304 -5.65 16.24 22.63
N TYR A 305 -4.74 17.05 23.21
CA TYR A 305 -4.29 16.81 24.59
C TYR A 305 -5.46 16.92 25.57
N ARG A 306 -6.41 17.83 25.33
CA ARG A 306 -7.67 17.90 26.09
C ARG A 306 -8.49 16.59 26.01
N ARG A 307 -8.60 15.97 24.82
CA ARG A 307 -9.27 14.68 24.59
C ARG A 307 -8.52 13.53 25.26
N LEU A 308 -7.19 13.50 25.15
CA LEU A 308 -6.31 12.48 25.74
C LEU A 308 -6.33 12.50 27.27
N PHE A 309 -6.10 13.65 27.92
CA PHE A 309 -6.17 13.76 29.37
C PHE A 309 -7.59 13.42 29.89
N SER A 310 -8.65 13.84 29.17
CA SER A 310 -10.02 13.43 29.49
C SER A 310 -10.27 11.91 29.39
N LYS A 311 -9.45 11.15 28.64
CA LYS A 311 -9.47 9.68 28.64
C LYS A 311 -8.67 9.10 29.81
N PHE A 312 -7.51 9.67 30.14
CA PHE A 312 -6.70 9.24 31.29
C PHE A 312 -7.42 9.44 32.62
N ASP A 313 -8.04 10.60 32.84
CA ASP A 313 -8.75 10.90 34.09
C ASP A 313 -9.93 9.93 34.31
N ARG A 314 -10.61 9.50 33.24
CA ARG A 314 -11.62 8.43 33.28
C ARG A 314 -11.03 7.05 33.66
N LEU A 315 -9.81 6.74 33.22
CA LEU A 315 -9.07 5.52 33.59
C LEU A 315 -8.50 5.58 35.03
N ASP A 316 -8.35 6.78 35.58
CA ASP A 316 -8.03 7.07 36.98
C ASP A 316 -9.29 7.21 37.87
N GLY A 317 -10.47 6.85 37.35
CA GLY A 317 -11.75 6.93 38.07
C GLY A 317 -12.27 8.36 38.33
N HIS A 318 -11.54 9.38 37.87
CA HIS A 318 -11.90 10.79 38.01
C HIS A 318 -12.95 11.15 36.95
N GLN A 319 -14.23 10.95 37.32
CA GLN A 319 -15.37 11.48 36.58
C GLN A 319 -15.26 13.03 36.52
N PRO A 320 -15.19 13.65 35.33
CA PRO A 320 -15.23 15.10 35.21
C PRO A 320 -16.64 15.58 35.59
N SER A 321 -16.78 16.10 36.81
CA SER A 321 -18.06 16.62 37.33
C SER A 321 -18.63 17.67 36.37
N ALA A 322 -19.90 17.51 35.98
CA ALA A 322 -20.59 18.36 35.00
C ALA A 322 -20.98 19.76 35.55
N ALA A 323 -20.11 20.34 36.38
CA ALA A 323 -20.34 21.53 37.19
C ALA A 323 -19.22 22.59 37.06
N ALA A 324 -18.52 22.63 35.92
CA ALA A 324 -17.52 23.66 35.59
C ALA A 324 -17.93 24.45 34.34
N LYS A 325 -18.86 25.41 34.50
CA LYS A 325 -19.01 26.50 33.52
C LYS A 325 -17.73 27.36 33.55
N PRO A 326 -17.29 27.95 32.42
CA PRO A 326 -16.18 28.90 32.45
C PRO A 326 -16.57 30.13 33.26
N VAL A 327 -16.01 30.26 34.47
CA VAL A 327 -16.19 31.45 35.30
C VAL A 327 -15.29 32.55 34.73
N THR A 328 -15.89 33.56 34.12
CA THR A 328 -15.22 34.80 33.72
C THR A 328 -14.78 35.56 34.98
N ALA A 329 -13.54 35.35 35.40
CA ALA A 329 -12.96 35.94 36.60
C ALA A 329 -12.61 37.43 36.43
N ALA A 330 -13.64 38.28 36.31
CA ALA A 330 -13.53 39.72 36.50
C ALA A 330 -14.02 40.08 37.91
N SER A 331 -13.10 40.37 38.83
CA SER A 331 -13.43 40.72 40.21
C SER A 331 -12.49 41.81 40.74
N ASN A 332 -12.85 43.07 40.48
CA ASN A 332 -12.25 44.20 41.18
C ASN A 332 -12.83 44.27 42.59
N GLN A 333 -11.98 44.25 43.61
CA GLN A 333 -12.37 44.50 45.00
C GLN A 333 -12.54 46.01 45.23
N ALA A 334 -13.47 46.42 46.10
CA ALA A 334 -13.75 47.83 46.35
C ALA A 334 -14.19 48.10 47.80
N ALA A 335 -13.50 49.02 48.48
CA ALA A 335 -13.90 49.70 49.71
C ALA A 335 -12.95 50.90 50.00
N PRO A 336 -13.30 51.89 50.84
CA PRO A 336 -14.43 52.80 50.61
C PRO A 336 -14.10 54.29 50.95
N LYS A 337 -14.60 55.28 50.18
CA LYS A 337 -14.61 56.71 50.62
C LYS A 337 -15.82 57.52 50.10
N THR A 338 -16.54 58.11 51.06
CA THR A 338 -17.30 59.39 51.08
C THR A 338 -18.20 59.88 49.92
N ILE A 339 -19.39 60.33 50.32
CA ILE A 339 -20.40 61.18 49.66
C ILE A 339 -19.95 62.67 49.59
N PRO A 340 -20.60 63.65 48.88
CA PRO A 340 -22.05 63.72 48.58
C PRO A 340 -22.52 64.36 47.24
N GLN A 341 -23.87 64.45 47.11
CA GLN A 341 -24.69 65.35 46.28
C GLN A 341 -24.98 65.01 44.79
N ALA A 342 -25.96 65.74 44.24
CA ALA A 342 -26.81 65.44 43.07
C ALA A 342 -26.84 66.70 42.13
N PRO A 343 -27.74 66.93 41.13
CA PRO A 343 -29.02 66.24 40.81
C PRO A 343 -29.37 66.06 39.31
N SER A 344 -30.61 65.58 39.09
CA SER A 344 -31.57 65.97 38.04
C SER A 344 -32.06 64.91 37.02
N ARG A 345 -33.25 65.21 36.49
CA ARG A 345 -34.27 64.39 35.78
C ARG A 345 -34.37 64.92 34.32
N PRO A 346 -35.27 64.44 33.42
CA PRO A 346 -36.10 63.21 33.38
C PRO A 346 -36.12 62.49 31.99
N ALA A 347 -36.99 61.45 31.86
CA ALA A 347 -37.94 61.18 30.74
C ALA A 347 -37.86 59.78 30.05
N ARG A 348 -38.94 59.13 29.56
CA ARG A 348 -40.41 59.24 29.83
C ARG A 348 -41.22 58.09 29.18
N LYS A 349 -41.78 57.16 29.98
CA LYS A 349 -42.90 56.21 29.63
C LYS A 349 -42.56 55.13 28.57
N THR A 350 -43.32 54.05 28.32
CA THR A 350 -44.70 53.60 28.73
C THR A 350 -44.71 52.12 29.17
N VAL A 351 -45.78 51.66 29.85
CA VAL A 351 -46.02 50.25 30.26
C VAL A 351 -47.52 49.97 30.18
N PRO A 352 -47.98 48.95 29.42
CA PRO A 352 -48.84 47.91 29.99
C PRO A 352 -48.24 46.48 30.04
N VAL A 353 -49.05 45.44 29.77
CA VAL A 353 -49.38 44.38 30.75
C VAL A 353 -50.05 43.19 30.05
N ALA A 354 -50.02 42.00 30.69
CA ALA A 354 -50.85 40.78 30.44
C ALA A 354 -50.54 39.89 29.22
N THR A 355 -50.89 38.58 29.16
CA THR A 355 -51.15 37.52 30.18
C THR A 355 -51.24 36.12 29.50
N THR A 356 -50.76 35.05 30.18
CA THR A 356 -51.00 33.60 29.96
C THR A 356 -50.55 32.84 28.68
N SER A 357 -50.23 31.56 28.95
CA SER A 357 -50.27 30.37 28.07
C SER A 357 -49.15 30.16 27.04
N ASN A 358 -48.83 28.94 26.55
CA ASN A 358 -48.70 27.55 27.07
C ASN A 358 -48.44 26.65 25.82
N VAL A 359 -48.21 25.34 26.01
CA VAL A 359 -48.16 24.23 25.02
C VAL A 359 -46.78 23.93 24.40
N LYS A 360 -46.39 22.66 24.55
CA LYS A 360 -45.35 21.95 23.79
C LYS A 360 -45.96 20.67 23.20
N PRO A 361 -45.48 20.19 22.03
CA PRO A 361 -45.31 18.77 21.74
C PRO A 361 -43.79 18.45 21.69
N ARG A 362 -43.20 17.49 22.42
CA ARG A 362 -43.40 16.03 22.54
C ARG A 362 -43.22 15.24 21.23
N LYS A 363 -42.08 14.53 21.13
CA LYS A 363 -41.94 13.26 20.41
C LYS A 363 -42.32 12.09 21.35
N PRO A 364 -42.80 10.93 20.84
CA PRO A 364 -43.21 9.80 21.67
C PRO A 364 -42.05 8.85 22.02
N THR A 365 -42.23 8.09 23.09
CA THR A 365 -41.51 6.84 23.39
C THR A 365 -42.54 5.77 23.76
N PHE A 366 -42.23 4.50 23.50
CA PHE A 366 -42.97 3.35 24.01
C PHE A 366 -42.04 2.43 24.82
N ALA A 367 -42.57 1.87 25.90
CA ALA A 367 -41.88 0.99 26.85
C ALA A 367 -42.89 0.18 27.68
N ARG A 368 -42.47 -0.96 28.24
CA ARG A 368 -43.07 -1.82 29.31
C ARG A 368 -42.25 -3.15 29.36
N LYS A 369 -42.07 -3.93 30.43
CA LYS A 369 -42.26 -3.93 31.92
C LYS A 369 -41.47 -5.17 32.44
N SER A 370 -40.57 -5.19 33.46
CA SER A 370 -40.68 -5.02 34.94
C SER A 370 -41.54 -6.09 35.68
N VAL A 371 -41.22 -6.72 36.83
CA VAL A 371 -40.05 -6.87 37.79
C VAL A 371 -40.56 -7.75 39.01
N PRO A 372 -39.85 -8.19 40.09
CA PRO A 372 -38.42 -8.41 40.46
C PRO A 372 -38.10 -9.84 41.06
N SER A 373 -36.88 -10.11 41.58
CA SER A 373 -36.63 -10.93 42.81
C SER A 373 -35.22 -10.74 43.43
N LYS A 374 -34.91 -11.42 44.57
CA LYS A 374 -33.71 -11.23 45.44
C LYS A 374 -32.65 -12.36 45.35
N SER A 375 -31.42 -12.08 45.81
CA SER A 375 -30.27 -13.01 45.97
C SER A 375 -30.10 -13.53 47.42
N PRO A 376 -29.22 -14.54 47.69
CA PRO A 376 -27.80 -14.31 48.07
C PRO A 376 -26.80 -15.38 47.47
N PRO A 377 -25.49 -15.49 47.86
CA PRO A 377 -24.41 -15.93 46.94
C PRO A 377 -23.54 -17.16 47.35
N GLN A 378 -22.65 -17.66 46.45
CA GLN A 378 -21.23 -18.01 46.76
C GLN A 378 -20.35 -18.50 45.56
N ARG A 379 -19.11 -17.94 45.50
CA ARG A 379 -17.81 -18.44 44.95
C ARG A 379 -17.63 -18.91 43.47
N PRO A 380 -16.37 -18.95 42.94
CA PRO A 380 -16.10 -19.02 41.50
C PRO A 380 -15.46 -20.33 40.99
N THR A 381 -15.58 -20.59 39.69
CA THR A 381 -14.82 -21.59 38.92
C THR A 381 -14.61 -21.13 37.47
N GLU A 382 -13.34 -20.95 37.09
CA GLU A 382 -12.69 -21.17 35.78
C GLU A 382 -13.30 -20.57 34.48
N ASP A 383 -12.43 -19.91 33.69
CA ASP A 383 -12.77 -19.24 32.43
C ASP A 383 -12.86 -20.21 31.23
N PRO A 384 -13.86 -20.06 30.33
CA PRO A 384 -13.90 -20.78 29.05
C PRO A 384 -12.98 -20.12 27.99
N PRO A 385 -12.52 -20.88 26.98
CA PRO A 385 -11.59 -20.38 25.97
C PRO A 385 -12.21 -19.34 25.01
N PHE A 386 -11.33 -18.51 24.45
CA PHE A 386 -11.64 -17.39 23.55
C PHE A 386 -12.31 -17.87 22.25
N VAL A 387 -13.59 -17.54 22.06
CA VAL A 387 -14.28 -17.67 20.77
C VAL A 387 -14.12 -16.36 20.01
N ALA A 388 -13.43 -16.38 18.88
CA ALA A 388 -13.35 -15.22 17.99
C ALA A 388 -14.72 -14.97 17.34
N ASP A 389 -15.12 -13.71 17.23
CA ASP A 389 -16.45 -13.37 16.69
C ASP A 389 -16.50 -13.65 15.18
N THR A 390 -17.27 -14.65 14.78
CA THR A 390 -17.37 -15.09 13.39
C THR A 390 -18.00 -14.05 12.48
N ALA A 391 -18.74 -13.08 13.03
CA ALA A 391 -19.36 -12.01 12.26
C ALA A 391 -18.34 -11.05 11.62
N ASP A 392 -17.24 -10.73 12.32
CA ASP A 392 -16.19 -9.85 11.78
C ASP A 392 -15.42 -10.53 10.63
N ILE A 393 -15.21 -11.85 10.73
CA ILE A 393 -14.55 -12.65 9.69
C ILE A 393 -15.44 -12.76 8.44
N ASP A 394 -16.73 -13.03 8.60
CA ASP A 394 -17.70 -13.06 7.49
C ASP A 394 -17.84 -11.69 6.83
N MET A 395 -17.80 -10.61 7.62
CA MET A 395 -17.81 -9.24 7.10
C MET A 395 -16.57 -8.93 6.25
N LEU A 396 -15.36 -9.32 6.68
CA LEU A 396 -14.14 -9.18 5.86
C LEU A 396 -14.25 -9.98 4.56
N LEU A 397 -14.66 -11.26 4.63
CA LEU A 397 -14.83 -12.13 3.46
C LEU A 397 -15.92 -11.63 2.49
N SER A 398 -16.89 -10.84 2.97
CA SER A 398 -17.91 -10.20 2.13
C SER A 398 -17.41 -8.97 1.35
N LEU A 399 -16.36 -8.29 1.86
CA LEU A 399 -15.72 -7.16 1.19
C LEU A 399 -14.85 -7.63 0.02
N ASP A 400 -14.07 -8.70 0.19
CA ASP A 400 -13.20 -9.25 -0.86
C ASP A 400 -14.00 -9.68 -2.11
N LYS A 401 -15.26 -10.08 -1.92
CA LYS A 401 -16.23 -10.42 -2.99
C LYS A 401 -16.83 -9.21 -3.72
N THR A 402 -16.40 -7.99 -3.42
CA THR A 402 -17.03 -6.75 -3.93
C THR A 402 -16.06 -5.90 -4.75
N CYS A 403 -16.39 -5.62 -6.01
CA CYS A 403 -15.63 -4.74 -6.89
C CYS A 403 -15.73 -3.28 -6.42
N ILE A 404 -14.62 -2.73 -5.90
CA ILE A 404 -14.56 -1.38 -5.32
C ILE A 404 -14.99 -0.26 -6.27
N PHE A 405 -14.78 -0.41 -7.60
CA PHE A 405 -15.07 0.65 -8.56
C PHE A 405 -16.56 0.70 -8.97
N CYS A 406 -17.18 -0.45 -9.22
CA CYS A 406 -18.58 -0.48 -9.71
C CYS A 406 -19.60 -0.91 -8.65
N GLY A 407 -19.16 -1.49 -7.53
CA GLY A 407 -20.03 -2.02 -6.48
C GLY A 407 -20.78 -3.30 -6.88
N GLU A 408 -20.24 -4.06 -7.82
CA GLU A 408 -20.73 -5.43 -8.10
C GLU A 408 -20.19 -6.39 -7.04
N GLN A 409 -21.08 -7.21 -6.49
CA GLN A 409 -20.75 -8.27 -5.53
C GLN A 409 -21.15 -9.62 -6.15
N ASP A 410 -20.25 -10.59 -6.12
CA ASP A 410 -20.44 -11.92 -6.71
C ASP A 410 -19.66 -12.95 -5.87
N ASP A 411 -20.30 -14.05 -5.47
CA ASP A 411 -19.67 -15.12 -4.68
C ASP A 411 -18.49 -15.81 -5.39
N SER A 412 -18.40 -15.68 -6.72
CA SER A 412 -17.29 -16.19 -7.53
C SER A 412 -16.09 -15.24 -7.64
N PHE A 413 -16.13 -14.04 -7.03
CA PHE A 413 -15.00 -13.12 -6.99
C PHE A 413 -13.94 -13.58 -5.98
N THR A 414 -13.02 -14.46 -6.43
CA THR A 414 -11.68 -14.63 -5.86
C THR A 414 -10.75 -13.48 -6.29
N GLU A 415 -9.54 -13.37 -5.73
CA GLU A 415 -8.56 -12.34 -6.14
C GLU A 415 -8.28 -12.35 -7.65
N GLU A 416 -8.16 -13.54 -8.25
CA GLU A 416 -7.91 -13.70 -9.69
C GLU A 416 -9.15 -13.36 -10.55
N ALA A 417 -10.35 -13.68 -10.06
CA ALA A 417 -11.60 -13.32 -10.72
C ALA A 417 -11.87 -11.81 -10.64
N LEU A 418 -11.47 -11.17 -9.54
CA LEU A 418 -11.56 -9.73 -9.34
C LEU A 418 -10.54 -8.95 -10.20
N ASP A 419 -9.29 -9.42 -10.28
CA ASP A 419 -8.29 -8.90 -11.22
C ASP A 419 -8.73 -9.10 -12.69
N LEU A 420 -9.33 -10.24 -13.03
CA LEU A 420 -9.94 -10.48 -14.35
C LEU A 420 -11.12 -9.52 -14.62
N HIS A 421 -11.95 -9.26 -13.60
CA HIS A 421 -13.03 -8.29 -13.67
C HIS A 421 -12.46 -6.87 -13.94
N TYR A 422 -11.46 -6.40 -13.20
CA TYR A 422 -10.81 -5.11 -13.49
C TYR A 422 -10.21 -5.06 -14.92
N TRP A 423 -9.50 -6.12 -15.30
CA TRP A 423 -8.79 -6.24 -16.58
C TRP A 423 -9.71 -6.32 -17.81
N LYS A 424 -10.91 -6.90 -17.70
CA LYS A 424 -11.84 -7.11 -18.84
C LYS A 424 -13.24 -6.51 -18.66
N ASN A 425 -13.87 -6.66 -17.49
CA ASN A 425 -15.34 -6.58 -17.35
C ASN A 425 -15.82 -5.28 -16.65
N CYS A 426 -15.03 -4.68 -15.77
CA CYS A 426 -15.45 -3.56 -14.92
C CYS A 426 -15.90 -2.33 -15.73
N PRO A 427 -17.17 -1.90 -15.69
CA PRO A 427 -17.68 -0.82 -16.53
C PRO A 427 -17.15 0.58 -16.14
N MET A 428 -16.54 0.75 -14.97
CA MET A 428 -15.94 2.01 -14.53
C MET A 428 -14.50 2.20 -15.02
N LEU A 429 -13.88 1.14 -15.54
CA LEU A 429 -12.47 1.11 -15.95
C LEU A 429 -12.32 0.89 -17.46
N ARG A 430 -11.28 1.45 -18.07
CA ARG A 430 -10.80 1.07 -19.41
C ARG A 430 -9.30 0.79 -19.40
N ARG A 431 -8.79 0.17 -20.48
CA ARG A 431 -7.35 0.21 -20.75
C ARG A 431 -6.99 1.49 -21.51
N CYS A 432 -5.93 2.17 -21.06
CA CYS A 432 -5.36 3.33 -21.73
C CYS A 432 -4.96 2.97 -23.18
N PRO A 433 -5.31 3.79 -24.19
CA PRO A 433 -5.00 3.49 -25.59
C PRO A 433 -3.49 3.39 -25.87
N ASN A 434 -2.65 4.12 -25.13
CA ASN A 434 -1.19 4.12 -25.28
C ASN A 434 -0.54 2.99 -24.45
N CYS A 435 -0.44 3.15 -23.12
CA CYS A 435 0.31 2.23 -22.25
C CYS A 435 -0.43 0.92 -21.87
N LYS A 436 -1.71 0.77 -22.25
CA LYS A 436 -2.58 -0.40 -21.94
C LYS A 436 -2.88 -0.66 -20.46
N GLN A 437 -2.34 0.13 -19.54
CA GLN A 437 -2.70 0.16 -18.12
C GLN A 437 -4.22 0.30 -17.94
N VAL A 438 -4.79 -0.38 -16.94
CA VAL A 438 -6.19 -0.19 -16.54
C VAL A 438 -6.28 1.10 -15.71
N VAL A 439 -7.18 1.99 -16.11
CA VAL A 439 -7.43 3.28 -15.45
C VAL A 439 -8.94 3.53 -15.39
N GLU A 440 -9.39 4.34 -14.44
CA GLU A 440 -10.77 4.79 -14.41
C GLU A 440 -11.10 5.67 -15.62
N ILE A 441 -12.36 5.60 -16.07
CA ILE A 441 -12.82 6.40 -17.22
C ILE A 441 -12.96 7.88 -16.85
N SER A 442 -13.21 8.17 -15.57
CA SER A 442 -13.20 9.51 -14.95
C SER A 442 -11.84 10.20 -15.03
N SER A 443 -10.76 9.49 -14.67
CA SER A 443 -9.40 10.03 -14.60
C SER A 443 -8.57 9.90 -15.89
N LEU A 444 -9.06 9.16 -16.89
CA LEU A 444 -8.37 8.92 -18.17
C LEU A 444 -7.81 10.20 -18.82
N THR A 445 -8.56 11.30 -18.79
CA THR A 445 -8.12 12.59 -19.36
C THR A 445 -6.84 13.08 -18.68
N GLU A 446 -6.77 13.02 -17.36
CA GLU A 446 -5.60 13.44 -16.59
C GLU A 446 -4.44 12.45 -16.75
N HIS A 447 -4.75 11.15 -16.78
CA HIS A 447 -3.77 10.09 -17.08
C HIS A 447 -3.03 10.34 -18.40
N LEU A 448 -3.75 10.68 -19.48
CA LEU A 448 -3.16 10.96 -20.79
C LEU A 448 -2.33 12.25 -20.83
N LEU A 449 -2.64 13.23 -19.98
CA LEU A 449 -1.94 14.52 -19.89
C LEU A 449 -0.67 14.45 -19.03
N VAL A 450 -0.78 13.87 -17.83
CA VAL A 450 0.23 14.02 -16.76
C VAL A 450 0.91 12.71 -16.38
N GLU A 451 0.27 11.55 -16.53
CA GLU A 451 0.83 10.27 -16.07
C GLU A 451 1.52 9.49 -17.20
N CYS A 452 0.81 9.26 -18.31
CA CYS A 452 1.11 8.23 -19.30
C CYS A 452 2.46 8.43 -20.03
N GLU A 453 3.48 7.69 -19.58
CA GLU A 453 4.85 7.77 -20.12
C GLU A 453 4.93 7.43 -21.62
N VAL A 454 4.23 6.39 -22.04
CA VAL A 454 4.16 5.97 -23.46
C VAL A 454 3.55 7.09 -24.32
N ALA A 455 2.54 7.79 -23.81
CA ALA A 455 1.97 8.94 -24.50
C ALA A 455 2.94 10.12 -24.58
N LYS A 456 3.63 10.46 -23.48
CA LYS A 456 4.67 11.50 -23.45
C LYS A 456 5.79 11.22 -24.46
N ALA A 457 6.24 9.97 -24.54
CA ALA A 457 7.23 9.53 -25.53
C ALA A 457 6.72 9.66 -26.97
N SER A 458 5.43 9.36 -27.23
CA SER A 458 4.79 9.57 -28.53
C SER A 458 4.29 11.02 -28.75
N GLY A 459 5.05 12.03 -28.30
CA GLY A 459 4.76 13.47 -28.46
C GLY A 459 3.83 14.10 -27.41
N GLY A 460 3.06 13.28 -26.70
CA GLY A 460 2.16 13.68 -25.62
C GLY A 460 0.79 14.20 -26.06
N TYR A 461 -0.05 14.41 -25.05
CA TYR A 461 -1.33 15.09 -25.17
C TYR A 461 -1.23 16.55 -24.67
N MET A 462 -2.24 17.35 -24.96
CA MET A 462 -2.49 18.66 -24.39
C MET A 462 -3.99 18.83 -24.15
N ARG A 463 -4.37 19.58 -23.11
CA ARG A 463 -5.76 19.83 -22.80
C ARG A 463 -6.32 20.89 -23.74
N CYS A 464 -7.39 20.58 -24.46
CA CYS A 464 -8.06 21.58 -25.30
C CYS A 464 -8.75 22.63 -24.41
N PRO A 465 -8.54 23.94 -24.62
CA PRO A 465 -9.19 24.97 -23.81
C PRO A 465 -10.72 25.01 -24.04
N THR A 466 -11.20 24.59 -25.21
CA THR A 466 -12.62 24.59 -25.59
C THR A 466 -13.35 23.36 -25.04
N CYS A 467 -12.91 22.16 -25.40
CA CYS A 467 -13.63 20.93 -25.04
C CYS A 467 -13.15 20.27 -23.72
N SER A 468 -12.02 20.73 -23.16
CA SER A 468 -11.34 20.20 -21.97
C SER A 468 -10.83 18.76 -22.02
N GLU A 469 -10.87 18.11 -23.19
CA GLU A 469 -10.35 16.76 -23.38
C GLU A 469 -8.84 16.74 -23.66
N ALA A 470 -8.22 15.57 -23.47
CA ALA A 470 -6.83 15.32 -23.82
C ALA A 470 -6.71 15.03 -25.32
N ILE A 471 -6.18 15.99 -26.08
CA ILE A 471 -5.97 15.89 -27.53
C ILE A 471 -4.48 15.67 -27.81
N SER A 472 -4.13 14.77 -28.73
CA SER A 472 -2.71 14.54 -29.06
C SER A 472 -2.13 15.77 -29.73
N LYS A 473 -0.90 16.16 -29.38
CA LYS A 473 -0.28 17.37 -29.94
C LYS A 473 -0.12 17.31 -31.47
N SER A 474 0.00 16.11 -32.03
CA SER A 474 0.09 15.89 -33.49
C SER A 474 -1.23 16.12 -34.23
N THR A 475 -2.39 16.03 -33.55
CA THR A 475 -3.72 16.22 -34.15
C THR A 475 -4.44 17.47 -33.65
N TYR A 476 -3.79 18.28 -32.81
CA TYR A 476 -4.42 19.41 -32.13
C TYR A 476 -4.98 20.48 -33.08
N SER A 477 -4.23 20.91 -34.11
CA SER A 477 -4.72 21.90 -35.08
C SER A 477 -5.98 21.41 -35.80
N ILE A 478 -5.96 20.16 -36.28
CA ILE A 478 -7.09 19.50 -36.95
C ILE A 478 -8.31 19.44 -36.01
N HIS A 479 -8.11 19.18 -34.71
CA HIS A 479 -9.18 19.19 -33.72
C HIS A 479 -9.78 20.58 -33.50
N VAL A 480 -8.97 21.64 -33.48
CA VAL A 480 -9.44 23.04 -33.30
C VAL A 480 -10.14 23.57 -34.55
N GLU A 481 -9.68 23.17 -35.74
CA GLU A 481 -10.29 23.53 -37.03
C GLU A 481 -11.58 22.73 -37.33
N ALA A 482 -11.73 21.54 -36.72
CA ALA A 482 -12.91 20.71 -36.91
C ALA A 482 -14.11 21.18 -36.09
N ALA A 483 -15.26 21.35 -36.76
CA ALA A 483 -16.55 21.66 -36.15
C ALA A 483 -17.10 20.57 -35.18
N SER A 484 -16.35 19.48 -34.95
CA SER A 484 -16.63 18.49 -33.91
C SER A 484 -16.16 18.93 -32.51
N CYS A 485 -15.25 19.90 -32.41
CA CYS A 485 -14.85 20.48 -31.12
C CYS A 485 -16.01 21.30 -30.52
N ARG A 486 -16.61 20.78 -29.45
CA ARG A 486 -17.71 21.44 -28.72
C ARG A 486 -17.21 21.96 -27.37
N SER A 487 -17.62 23.18 -27.00
CA SER A 487 -17.36 23.72 -25.66
C SER A 487 -17.90 22.79 -24.57
N SER A 488 -17.23 22.70 -23.42
CA SER A 488 -17.74 21.96 -22.25
C SER A 488 -18.40 22.90 -21.24
N SER A 489 -19.63 22.58 -20.85
CA SER A 489 -20.33 23.29 -19.76
C SER A 489 -19.83 22.89 -18.38
N ASN A 490 -19.18 21.73 -18.25
CA ASN A 490 -18.56 21.26 -17.02
C ASN A 490 -17.25 20.48 -17.32
N PRO A 491 -16.10 21.15 -17.37
CA PRO A 491 -14.84 20.55 -17.84
C PRO A 491 -14.26 19.44 -16.94
N ALA A 492 -14.79 19.27 -15.73
CA ALA A 492 -14.44 18.15 -14.84
C ALA A 492 -15.33 16.91 -15.06
N LEU A 493 -16.46 17.07 -15.76
CA LEU A 493 -17.48 16.06 -16.00
C LEU A 493 -17.77 15.87 -17.49
N ARG A 494 -16.74 15.71 -18.32
CA ARG A 494 -16.91 15.27 -19.73
C ARG A 494 -16.39 13.85 -19.92
N CYS A 495 -17.24 12.96 -20.43
CA CYS A 495 -16.89 11.56 -20.63
C CYS A 495 -15.97 11.35 -21.85
N PRO A 496 -14.70 10.90 -21.67
CA PRO A 496 -13.74 10.71 -22.78
C PRO A 496 -13.97 9.42 -23.59
N LEU A 497 -15.17 8.85 -23.52
CA LEU A 497 -15.65 7.77 -24.39
C LEU A 497 -16.69 8.29 -25.41
N CYS A 498 -17.61 9.15 -24.97
CA CYS A 498 -18.73 9.63 -25.79
C CYS A 498 -18.78 11.15 -25.94
N HIS A 499 -17.76 11.88 -25.46
CA HIS A 499 -17.58 13.32 -25.64
C HIS A 499 -18.77 14.18 -25.17
N THR A 500 -19.48 13.68 -24.15
CA THR A 500 -20.71 14.27 -23.61
C THR A 500 -20.46 14.81 -22.21
N ASP A 501 -20.97 16.00 -21.90
CA ASP A 501 -20.96 16.56 -20.54
C ASP A 501 -22.01 15.85 -19.66
N LEU A 502 -21.63 15.51 -18.43
CA LEU A 502 -22.52 14.93 -17.43
C LEU A 502 -23.20 16.06 -16.65
N PRO A 503 -24.46 15.87 -16.20
CA PRO A 503 -25.12 16.87 -15.37
C PRO A 503 -24.38 17.05 -14.04
N ALA A 504 -24.19 18.30 -13.64
CA ALA A 504 -23.89 18.58 -12.23
C ALA A 504 -25.15 18.28 -11.42
N LEU A 505 -25.05 17.39 -10.43
CA LEU A 505 -26.13 17.15 -9.48
C LEU A 505 -26.30 18.39 -8.57
N ALA A 506 -27.50 18.54 -7.99
CA ALA A 506 -27.92 19.78 -7.34
C ALA A 506 -27.18 20.10 -6.02
N ASP A 507 -26.39 19.16 -5.51
CA ASP A 507 -25.65 19.16 -4.25
C ASP A 507 -24.12 19.08 -4.46
N SER A 508 -23.63 19.71 -5.53
CA SER A 508 -22.22 19.76 -5.99
C SER A 508 -21.20 20.34 -5.00
N SER A 509 -21.59 20.59 -3.75
CA SER A 509 -20.71 20.88 -2.62
C SER A 509 -20.22 19.62 -1.87
N SER A 510 -20.77 18.44 -2.18
CA SER A 510 -20.35 17.14 -1.62
C SER A 510 -19.44 16.37 -2.60
N PRO A 511 -18.26 15.87 -2.20
CA PRO A 511 -17.35 15.15 -3.09
C PRO A 511 -17.96 13.93 -3.81
N GLY A 512 -18.80 13.14 -3.12
CA GLY A 512 -19.43 11.94 -3.70
C GLY A 512 -20.43 12.23 -4.83
N SER A 513 -20.91 13.48 -4.94
CA SER A 513 -21.84 13.94 -5.99
C SER A 513 -21.23 13.76 -7.41
N PHE A 514 -19.91 13.88 -7.54
CA PHE A 514 -19.21 13.67 -8.82
C PHE A 514 -19.09 12.17 -9.17
N GLU A 515 -18.78 11.31 -8.20
CA GLU A 515 -18.67 9.86 -8.40
C GLU A 515 -20.01 9.24 -8.78
N GLU A 516 -21.10 9.68 -8.15
CA GLU A 516 -22.45 9.24 -8.49
C GLU A 516 -22.84 9.65 -9.92
N ALA A 517 -22.54 10.88 -10.35
CA ALA A 517 -22.78 11.31 -11.73
C ALA A 517 -22.00 10.46 -12.76
N TRP A 518 -20.73 10.11 -12.48
CA TRP A 518 -19.95 9.20 -13.31
C TRP A 518 -20.52 7.77 -13.32
N LYS A 519 -20.91 7.24 -12.16
CA LYS A 519 -21.46 5.88 -12.03
C LYS A 519 -22.80 5.75 -12.77
N LEU A 520 -23.70 6.71 -12.58
CA LEU A 520 -24.98 6.79 -13.30
C LEU A 520 -24.78 6.84 -14.82
N HIS A 521 -23.81 7.64 -15.31
CA HIS A 521 -23.52 7.70 -16.74
C HIS A 521 -22.87 6.42 -17.28
N LEU A 522 -21.87 5.87 -16.59
CA LEU A 522 -21.08 4.76 -17.11
C LEU A 522 -21.83 3.42 -17.04
N MET A 523 -22.74 3.24 -16.08
CA MET A 523 -23.49 2.00 -15.85
C MET A 523 -24.98 2.08 -16.20
N GLY A 524 -25.58 3.28 -16.20
CA GLY A 524 -27.02 3.48 -16.38
C GLY A 524 -27.85 3.09 -15.16
N THR A 525 -29.13 3.47 -15.16
CA THR A 525 -30.10 3.17 -14.08
C THR A 525 -30.81 1.83 -14.28
N GLY A 526 -30.09 0.82 -14.77
CA GLY A 526 -30.65 -0.50 -15.10
C GLY A 526 -31.40 -0.57 -16.44
N THR A 527 -31.35 0.49 -17.27
CA THR A 527 -31.87 0.49 -18.64
C THR A 527 -30.76 0.78 -19.66
N PRO A 528 -30.59 -0.01 -20.75
CA PRO A 528 -29.46 0.14 -21.67
C PRO A 528 -29.36 1.52 -22.35
N SER A 529 -30.50 2.22 -22.49
CA SER A 529 -30.60 3.56 -23.09
C SER A 529 -30.13 4.70 -22.20
N SER A 530 -29.83 4.45 -20.91
CA SER A 530 -29.32 5.45 -19.96
C SER A 530 -27.80 5.39 -19.74
N ALA A 531 -27.15 4.29 -20.16
CA ALA A 531 -25.72 4.09 -20.01
C ALA A 531 -24.91 4.73 -21.15
N CYS A 532 -23.63 4.98 -20.91
CA CYS A 532 -22.69 5.56 -21.87
C CYS A 532 -22.64 4.71 -23.17
N PRO A 533 -23.03 5.25 -24.34
CA PRO A 533 -23.16 4.49 -25.58
C PRO A 533 -21.82 4.03 -26.20
N GLN A 534 -20.70 4.46 -25.62
CA GLN A 534 -19.35 4.05 -26.01
C GLN A 534 -18.64 3.23 -24.91
N ASN A 535 -19.32 2.93 -23.81
CA ASN A 535 -18.81 2.03 -22.77
C ASN A 535 -19.13 0.57 -23.12
N THR A 536 -18.30 -0.04 -23.97
CA THR A 536 -18.47 -1.41 -24.46
C THR A 536 -18.63 -2.44 -23.33
N ARG A 537 -18.00 -2.23 -22.16
CA ARG A 537 -18.12 -3.11 -21.00
C ARG A 537 -19.52 -3.07 -20.37
N ALA A 538 -20.10 -1.87 -20.21
CA ALA A 538 -21.46 -1.72 -19.71
C ALA A 538 -22.49 -2.32 -20.70
N LEU A 539 -22.31 -2.09 -22.00
CA LEU A 539 -23.17 -2.66 -23.04
C LEU A 539 -23.11 -4.20 -23.07
N GLN A 540 -21.92 -4.79 -22.92
CA GLN A 540 -21.74 -6.24 -22.79
C GLN A 540 -22.48 -6.78 -21.55
N LYS A 541 -22.28 -6.15 -20.38
CA LYS A 541 -22.94 -6.55 -19.13
C LYS A 541 -24.48 -6.46 -19.21
N ALA A 542 -25.00 -5.40 -19.81
CA ALA A 542 -26.44 -5.24 -20.05
C ALA A 542 -26.99 -6.30 -21.02
N SER A 543 -26.21 -6.73 -22.00
CA SER A 543 -26.59 -7.80 -22.94
C SER A 543 -26.65 -9.17 -22.26
N THR A 544 -25.67 -9.51 -21.40
CA THR A 544 -25.67 -10.78 -20.65
C THR A 544 -26.79 -10.86 -19.61
N ALA A 545 -27.23 -9.74 -19.04
CA ALA A 545 -28.35 -9.70 -18.10
C ALA A 545 -29.72 -9.96 -18.75
N ALA A 546 -29.84 -9.82 -20.08
CA ALA A 546 -31.09 -9.98 -20.81
C ALA A 546 -31.41 -11.43 -21.24
N HIS A 547 -30.43 -12.34 -21.18
CA HIS A 547 -30.58 -13.75 -21.56
C HIS A 547 -30.00 -14.69 -20.48
N PRO A 548 -30.80 -15.12 -19.49
CA PRO A 548 -30.38 -16.14 -18.54
C PRO A 548 -30.58 -17.55 -19.13
N ASP A 549 -29.47 -18.23 -19.47
CA ASP A 549 -29.50 -19.65 -19.85
C ASP A 549 -29.86 -20.56 -18.65
N PRO A 550 -30.58 -21.68 -18.86
CA PRO A 550 -31.01 -22.56 -17.80
C PRO A 550 -29.86 -23.40 -17.22
N LYS A 551 -29.74 -23.41 -15.88
CA LYS A 551 -28.71 -24.17 -15.17
C LYS A 551 -28.84 -25.68 -15.41
N THR A 552 -27.73 -26.35 -15.72
CA THR A 552 -27.62 -27.81 -15.75
C THR A 552 -27.72 -28.39 -14.34
N ALA A 553 -28.59 -29.38 -14.15
CA ALA A 553 -28.75 -30.13 -12.89
C ALA A 553 -27.81 -31.34 -12.80
N ASP A 554 -27.69 -31.90 -11.60
CA ASP A 554 -26.79 -33.01 -11.24
C ASP A 554 -26.95 -34.29 -12.06
N ASN A 555 -25.89 -35.10 -12.08
CA ASN A 555 -25.97 -36.52 -12.45
C ASN A 555 -25.05 -37.35 -11.54
N SER A 556 -25.63 -38.24 -10.74
CA SER A 556 -24.90 -39.17 -9.86
C SER A 556 -25.77 -40.38 -9.47
N ALA A 557 -25.83 -41.37 -10.36
CA ALA A 557 -26.34 -42.72 -10.06
C ALA A 557 -25.77 -43.74 -11.07
N LEU A 558 -25.51 -44.96 -10.61
CA LEU A 558 -25.00 -46.07 -11.43
C LEU A 558 -26.15 -47.01 -11.86
N ALA A 559 -26.08 -47.53 -13.08
CA ALA A 559 -26.46 -48.90 -13.42
C ALA A 559 -25.76 -49.32 -14.73
N GLY A 560 -25.38 -50.59 -14.87
CA GLY A 560 -24.57 -51.07 -16.00
C GLY A 560 -25.36 -51.86 -17.06
N ALA A 561 -24.78 -51.96 -18.26
CA ALA A 561 -25.12 -52.93 -19.29
C ALA A 561 -23.86 -53.27 -20.11
N GLU A 562 -23.77 -54.49 -20.64
CA GLU A 562 -22.48 -55.06 -21.08
C GLU A 562 -22.09 -54.81 -22.55
N ILE A 563 -20.77 -54.83 -22.72
CA ILE A 563 -19.95 -54.95 -23.94
C ILE A 563 -20.65 -55.60 -25.15
N ARG A 564 -20.60 -54.92 -26.31
CA ARG A 564 -20.50 -55.58 -27.63
C ARG A 564 -19.52 -54.86 -28.55
N HIS A 565 -18.42 -55.52 -28.91
CA HIS A 565 -17.57 -55.12 -30.04
C HIS A 565 -18.21 -55.51 -31.38
N SER A 566 -18.10 -54.65 -32.39
CA SER A 566 -17.90 -55.08 -33.78
C SER A 566 -17.25 -53.96 -34.62
N LYS A 567 -16.71 -54.32 -35.79
CA LYS A 567 -15.98 -53.43 -36.73
C LYS A 567 -16.80 -53.17 -38.00
N ARG A 568 -16.65 -51.98 -38.60
CA ARG A 568 -16.66 -51.66 -40.06
C ARG A 568 -16.47 -50.13 -40.21
N THR A 569 -15.36 -49.60 -40.75
CA THR A 569 -14.89 -49.49 -42.16
C THR A 569 -15.58 -48.40 -43.00
N ASP A 570 -14.72 -47.55 -43.57
CA ASP A 570 -14.82 -46.80 -44.84
C ASP A 570 -15.62 -45.49 -44.97
N SER A 571 -14.94 -44.54 -45.65
CA SER A 571 -15.48 -43.47 -46.52
C SER A 571 -16.23 -42.29 -45.87
N LEU A 572 -16.05 -41.03 -46.27
CA LEU A 572 -15.57 -40.48 -47.55
C LEU A 572 -14.98 -39.05 -47.39
N ILE A 573 -14.06 -38.64 -48.27
CA ILE A 573 -13.58 -37.25 -48.41
C ILE A 573 -14.29 -36.58 -49.60
N PRO A 574 -14.96 -35.41 -49.43
CA PRO A 574 -15.41 -34.58 -50.54
C PRO A 574 -14.31 -33.55 -50.92
N GLY A 575 -13.59 -33.80 -52.02
CA GLY A 575 -12.63 -32.85 -52.58
C GLY A 575 -13.19 -32.05 -53.76
N LYS A 576 -12.83 -30.76 -53.88
CA LYS A 576 -13.08 -29.96 -55.09
C LYS A 576 -11.78 -29.58 -55.82
N LYS A 577 -11.39 -30.47 -56.73
CA LYS A 577 -10.63 -30.15 -57.96
C LYS A 577 -11.47 -29.19 -58.83
N MET A 578 -10.96 -28.43 -59.81
CA MET A 578 -9.60 -28.14 -60.32
C MET A 578 -9.73 -26.90 -61.22
N LEU A 579 -8.61 -26.28 -61.63
CA LEU A 579 -8.26 -26.19 -63.05
C LEU A 579 -6.80 -25.78 -63.24
N LEU A 580 -6.16 -26.37 -64.25
CA LEU A 580 -4.81 -26.07 -64.70
C LEU A 580 -4.86 -25.07 -65.86
N ASN A 581 -3.74 -24.39 -66.12
CA ASN A 581 -3.22 -24.37 -67.50
C ASN A 581 -1.69 -24.31 -67.52
N ARG A 582 -1.09 -24.65 -68.67
CA ARG A 582 0.29 -25.17 -68.75
C ARG A 582 1.00 -24.80 -70.06
N ALA A 583 2.13 -24.11 -69.95
CA ALA A 583 3.25 -24.07 -70.91
C ALA A 583 4.51 -23.68 -70.12
N ASN A 584 5.68 -24.33 -70.22
CA ASN A 584 6.56 -24.59 -71.38
C ASN A 584 7.12 -23.32 -72.04
N ALA A 585 8.39 -22.99 -71.78
CA ALA A 585 9.46 -23.04 -72.79
C ALA A 585 10.85 -22.75 -72.14
N SER A 586 11.88 -23.41 -72.68
CA SER A 586 13.33 -23.16 -72.49
C SER A 586 13.87 -23.17 -71.05
#